data_AF-A0A7J0DME9-F1
#
_entry.id   AF-A0A7J0DME9-F1
#
_cell.length_a   1.000
_cell.length_b   1.000
_cell.length_c   1.000
_cell.angle_alpha   90.00
_cell.angle_beta   90.00
_cell.angle_gamma   90.00
#
_symmetry.space_group_name_H-M   'P 1'
#
loop_
_entity.id
_entity.type
_entity.pdbx_description
1 polymer ?
#
loop_
_entity_poly.entity_id
_entity_poly.type
_entity_poly.pdbx_seq_one_letter_code
_entity_poly.pdbx_strand_id
1 'polypeptide(L)'
;MKNSNDDVKMISGEAPIVFSKACELFIEQLTKRSWAVALQAKRRTLHKDDIASAIIATDLFDFLLNLVSDSTGPEDNGHEAISK
;
A
#
# COMPACT_ATOMS: atom_id res chain seq x y z
N MET A 1 -17.12 -3.04 -17.95
CA MET A 1 -16.18 -4.16 -17.74
C MET A 1 -14.81 -3.66 -18.15
N LYS A 2 -13.90 -3.41 -17.20
CA LYS A 2 -12.56 -2.89 -17.52
C LYS A 2 -11.63 -4.10 -17.51
N ASN A 3 -11.22 -4.47 -18.71
CA ASN A 3 -10.52 -5.71 -19.02
C ASN A 3 -9.08 -5.57 -18.51
N SER A 4 -8.62 -6.54 -17.72
CA SER A 4 -7.23 -6.62 -17.30
C SER A 4 -6.78 -8.06 -17.51
N ASN A 5 -5.89 -8.21 -18.49
CA ASN A 5 -5.23 -9.40 -19.01
C ASN A 5 -6.05 -10.27 -19.99
N ASP A 6 -5.67 -10.17 -21.26
CA ASP A 6 -6.09 -11.03 -22.38
C ASP A 6 -5.68 -12.51 -22.22
N ASP A 7 -5.05 -12.89 -21.11
CA ASP A 7 -4.65 -14.27 -20.77
C ASP A 7 -5.51 -14.92 -19.68
N VAL A 8 -6.54 -14.25 -19.17
CA VAL A 8 -7.39 -14.83 -18.12
C VAL A 8 -8.42 -15.78 -18.76
N LYS A 9 -8.08 -17.08 -18.79
CA LYS A 9 -9.07 -18.15 -18.96
C LYS A 9 -10.04 -18.17 -17.77
N MET A 10 -11.19 -18.82 -17.98
CA MET A 10 -12.32 -18.90 -17.03
C MET A 10 -11.88 -18.93 -15.56
N ILE A 11 -12.45 -18.04 -14.74
CA ILE A 11 -12.20 -17.96 -13.30
C ILE A 11 -13.08 -18.99 -12.60
N SER A 12 -12.52 -19.77 -11.68
CA SER A 12 -13.29 -20.70 -10.83
C SER A 12 -14.31 -19.93 -9.99
N GLY A 13 -15.53 -20.47 -9.83
CA GLY A 13 -16.58 -19.85 -9.01
C GLY A 13 -16.20 -19.65 -7.54
N GLU A 14 -15.25 -20.41 -7.03
CA GLU A 14 -14.76 -20.29 -5.64
C GLU A 14 -13.76 -19.15 -5.44
N ALA A 15 -13.04 -18.75 -6.50
CA ALA A 15 -11.96 -17.77 -6.39
C ALA A 15 -12.47 -16.40 -5.90
N PRO A 16 -13.58 -15.82 -6.42
CA PRO A 16 -14.12 -14.57 -5.90
C PRO A 16 -14.54 -14.64 -4.42
N ILE A 17 -15.02 -15.79 -3.95
CA ILE A 17 -15.49 -15.98 -2.56
C ILE A 17 -14.29 -15.92 -1.62
N VAL A 18 -13.22 -16.66 -1.93
CA VAL A 18 -11.98 -16.67 -1.14
C VAL A 18 -11.30 -15.30 -1.16
N PHE A 19 -11.19 -14.67 -2.34
CA PHE A 19 -10.61 -13.33 -2.44
C PHE A 19 -11.38 -12.30 -1.66
N SER A 20 -12.71 -12.38 -1.61
CA SER A 20 -13.51 -11.44 -0.81
C SER A 20 -13.13 -11.50 0.67
N LYS A 21 -12.97 -12.72 1.22
CA LYS A 21 -12.55 -12.88 2.62
C LYS A 21 -11.07 -12.50 2.83
N ALA A 22 -10.21 -12.83 1.88
CA ALA A 22 -8.80 -12.45 1.94
C ALA A 22 -8.63 -10.91 1.92
N CYS A 23 -9.38 -10.21 1.07
CA CYS A 23 -9.40 -8.75 1.00
C CYS A 23 -9.91 -8.13 2.31
N GLU A 24 -10.97 -8.68 2.90
CA GLU A 24 -11.48 -8.22 4.20
C GLU A 24 -10.40 -8.31 5.29
N LEU A 25 -9.75 -9.49 5.41
CA LEU A 25 -8.67 -9.71 6.37
C LEU A 25 -7.46 -8.82 6.08
N PHE A 26 -7.10 -8.65 4.81
CA PHE A 26 -5.98 -7.81 4.39
C PHE A 26 -6.19 -6.35 4.80
N ILE A 27 -7.36 -5.77 4.52
CA ILE A 27 -7.70 -4.40 4.89
C ILE A 27 -7.67 -4.25 6.42
N GLU A 28 -8.27 -5.18 7.15
CA GLU A 28 -8.29 -5.14 8.62
C GLU A 28 -6.86 -5.14 9.21
N GLN A 29 -5.99 -6.02 8.72
CA GLN A 29 -4.60 -6.11 9.20
C GLN A 29 -3.80 -4.86 8.87
N LEU A 30 -3.91 -4.36 7.63
CA LEU A 30 -3.22 -3.14 7.21
C LEU A 30 -3.69 -1.93 8.04
N THR A 31 -5.00 -1.78 8.26
CA THR A 31 -5.55 -0.69 9.08
C THR A 31 -5.10 -0.78 10.53
N LYS A 32 -5.09 -1.98 11.16
CA LYS A 32 -4.63 -2.15 12.55
C LYS A 32 -3.17 -1.72 12.72
N ARG A 33 -2.29 -2.14 11.80
CA ARG A 33 -0.86 -1.79 11.83
C ARG A 33 -0.64 -0.29 11.61
N SER A 34 -1.31 0.27 10.60
CA SER A 34 -1.26 1.71 10.32
C SER A 34 -1.77 2.54 11.51
N TRP A 35 -2.83 2.08 12.17
CA TRP A 35 -3.38 2.76 13.34
C TRP A 35 -2.43 2.74 14.54
N ALA A 36 -1.66 1.66 14.73
CA ALA A 36 -0.62 1.61 15.76
C ALA A 36 0.44 2.70 15.53
N VAL A 37 0.84 2.96 14.27
CA VAL A 37 1.76 4.05 13.92
C VAL A 37 1.13 5.42 14.23
N ALA A 38 -0.12 5.64 13.85
CA ALA A 38 -0.84 6.89 14.16
C ALA A 38 -0.90 7.16 15.67
N LEU A 39 -1.16 6.10 16.46
CA LEU A 39 -1.24 6.19 17.91
C LEU A 39 0.13 6.48 18.55
N GLN A 40 1.22 5.91 18.02
CA GLN A 40 2.59 6.24 18.43
C GLN A 40 2.92 7.71 18.17
N ALA A 41 2.39 8.28 17.07
CA ALA A 41 2.47 9.71 16.77
C ALA A 41 1.48 10.58 17.59
N LYS A 42 0.78 10.01 18.59
CA LYS A 42 -0.24 10.65 19.42
C LYS A 42 -1.40 11.27 18.63
N ARG A 43 -1.65 10.78 17.41
CA ARG A 43 -2.75 11.22 16.55
C ARG A 43 -3.94 10.28 16.68
N ARG A 44 -5.14 10.84 16.47
CA ARG A 44 -6.42 10.10 16.43
C ARG A 44 -7.03 10.08 15.02
N THR A 45 -6.24 10.47 14.03
CA THR A 45 -6.61 10.49 12.62
C THR A 45 -5.56 9.70 11.86
N LEU A 46 -6.00 8.74 11.05
CA LEU A 46 -5.13 7.91 10.23
C LEU A 46 -4.74 8.67 8.95
N HIS A 47 -3.43 8.83 8.71
CA HIS A 47 -2.90 9.50 7.53
C HIS A 47 -2.24 8.51 6.56
N LYS A 48 -2.01 8.95 5.32
CA LYS A 48 -1.31 8.14 4.31
C LYS A 48 0.10 7.75 4.77
N ASP A 49 0.79 8.63 5.47
CA ASP A 49 2.15 8.39 6.00
C ASP A 49 2.18 7.26 7.04
N ASP A 50 1.10 7.08 7.80
CA ASP A 50 0.97 5.97 8.76
C ASP A 50 0.89 4.62 8.03
N ILE A 51 0.17 4.60 6.91
CA ILE A 51 0.03 3.42 6.04
C ILE A 51 1.37 3.12 5.37
N ALA A 52 2.06 4.15 4.85
CA ALA A 52 3.39 4.01 4.27
C ALA A 52 4.40 3.42 5.27
N SER A 53 4.43 3.98 6.47
CA SER A 53 5.32 3.52 7.55
C SER A 53 5.00 2.09 7.97
N ALA A 54 3.71 1.72 8.06
CA ALA A 54 3.30 0.36 8.42
C ALA A 54 3.65 -0.68 7.34
N ILE A 55 3.60 -0.29 6.06
CA ILE A 55 4.01 -1.12 4.93
C ILE A 55 5.53 -1.34 4.95
N ILE A 56 6.32 -0.28 5.08
CA ILE A 56 7.79 -0.37 5.14
C ILE A 56 8.26 -1.21 6.34
N ALA A 57 7.52 -1.19 7.46
CA ALA A 57 7.84 -1.96 8.66
C ALA A 57 7.35 -3.41 8.63
N THR A 58 6.67 -3.87 7.58
CA THR A 58 6.08 -5.21 7.50
C THR A 58 6.47 -5.90 6.20
N ASP A 59 7.43 -6.82 6.24
CA ASP A 59 7.94 -7.56 5.06
C ASP A 59 6.84 -8.23 4.22
N LEU A 60 5.75 -8.67 4.85
CA LEU A 60 4.60 -9.26 4.13
C LEU A 60 3.95 -8.28 3.13
N PHE A 61 4.10 -6.98 3.35
CA PHE A 61 3.52 -5.92 2.54
C PHE A 61 4.49 -5.34 1.50
N ASP A 62 5.65 -5.97 1.26
CA ASP A 62 6.64 -5.50 0.28
C ASP A 62 6.06 -5.31 -1.13
N PHE A 63 5.03 -6.08 -1.49
CA PHE A 63 4.31 -5.94 -2.77
C PHE A 63 3.63 -4.57 -2.95
N LEU A 64 3.51 -3.78 -1.88
CA LEU A 64 2.89 -2.45 -1.88
C LEU A 64 3.92 -1.30 -1.89
N LEU A 65 5.23 -1.58 -1.77
CA LEU A 65 6.24 -0.52 -1.65
C LEU A 65 6.19 0.46 -2.81
N ASN A 66 6.22 -0.05 -4.04
CA ASN A 66 6.16 0.79 -5.24
C ASN A 66 4.88 1.65 -5.30
N LEU A 67 3.74 1.09 -4.88
CA LEU A 67 2.46 1.80 -4.87
C LEU A 67 2.47 3.00 -3.93
N VAL A 68 3.16 2.88 -2.79
CA VAL A 68 3.19 3.95 -1.79
C VAL A 68 4.30 4.95 -2.07
N SER A 69 5.44 4.50 -2.59
CA SER A 69 6.54 5.38 -3.01
C SER A 69 6.13 6.38 -4.10
N ASP A 70 5.25 5.99 -5.03
CA ASP A 70 4.74 6.89 -6.07
C ASP A 70 3.84 8.02 -5.51
N SER A 71 3.34 7.87 -4.28
CA SER A 71 2.55 8.90 -3.60
C SER A 71 3.39 9.88 -2.77
N THR A 72 4.64 9.51 -2.50
CA THR A 72 5.67 10.35 -1.89
C THR A 72 6.71 10.69 -2.95
N GLY A 73 6.29 11.39 -4.01
CA GLY A 73 7.24 11.89 -5.00
C GLY A 73 8.33 12.72 -4.32
N PRO A 74 9.59 12.65 -4.78
CA PRO A 74 10.57 13.62 -4.35
C PRO A 74 10.04 14.99 -4.79
N GLU A 75 9.97 15.95 -3.86
CA GLU A 75 10.10 17.32 -4.32
C GLU A 75 11.46 17.40 -5.01
N ASP A 76 11.42 17.53 -6.33
CA ASP A 76 12.54 17.90 -7.18
C ASP A 76 13.07 19.26 -6.72
N ASN A 77 13.84 19.27 -5.64
CA ASN A 77 14.69 20.40 -5.29
C ASN A 77 15.99 20.23 -6.06
N GLY A 78 15.96 20.74 -7.29
CA GLY A 78 17.12 20.87 -8.14
C GLY A 78 18.29 21.50 -7.37
N HIS A 79 19.36 20.72 -7.25
CA HIS A 79 20.69 21.23 -6.95
C HIS A 79 21.71 20.41 -7.74
N GLU A 80 21.62 20.50 -9.07
CA GLU A 80 22.81 20.36 -9.92
C GLU A 80 23.62 21.66 -9.79
N ALA A 81 24.27 21.80 -8.63
CA ALA A 81 25.27 22.82 -8.41
C ALA A 81 26.57 22.36 -9.08
N ILE A 82 26.85 22.99 -10.20
CA ILE A 82 28.10 23.03 -10.97
C ILE A 82 29.33 23.05 -10.06
N SER A 83 30.23 22.07 -10.20
CA SER A 83 31.69 22.10 -9.91
C SER A 83 32.24 20.69 -10.14
N LYS A 84 33.20 20.40 -11.03
CA LYS A 84 34.21 21.14 -11.79
C LYS A 84 34.46 20.37 -13.10
#